data_AF-A0A9D8H945-F1
#
_entry.id   AF-A0A9D8H945-F1
#
_cell.length_a   1.000
_cell.length_b   1.000
_cell.length_c   1.000
_cell.angle_alpha   90.00
_cell.angle_beta   90.00
_cell.angle_gamma   90.00
#
_symmetry.space_group_name_H-M   'P 1'
#
loop_
_entity.id
_entity.type
_entity.pdbx_description
1 polymer ?
#
loop_
_entity_poly.entity_id
_entity_poly.type
_entity_poly.pdbx_seq_one_letter_code
_entity_poly.pdbx_strand_id
1 'polypeptide(L)' 'MTWLLGRLLRNGFKRGLLEGSRGWLYVGVAAAAVNVAKRILTEPEETVYSAELKPGQGIEVRTVRREKDEPKGRKKRR' A
#
# COMPACT_ATOMS: atom_id res chain seq x y z
N MET A 1 -17.23 10.24 -20.37
CA MET A 1 -16.74 8.84 -20.34
C MET A 1 -16.54 8.26 -18.93
N THR A 2 -16.50 9.07 -17.86
CA THR A 2 -16.26 8.59 -16.47
C THR A 2 -17.49 8.06 -15.74
N TRP A 3 -18.70 8.40 -16.22
CA TRP A 3 -19.96 8.05 -15.58
C TRP A 3 -20.29 6.54 -15.67
N LEU A 4 -19.91 5.91 -16.78
CA LEU A 4 -20.10 4.47 -17.01
C LEU A 4 -19.21 3.61 -16.08
N LEU A 5 -17.97 4.02 -15.85
CA LEU A 5 -17.07 3.32 -14.91
C LEU A 5 -17.61 3.33 -13.48
N GLY A 6 -18.12 4.48 -13.01
CA GLY A 6 -18.72 4.58 -11.68
C GLY A 6 -19.95 3.68 -11.51
N ARG A 7 -20.75 3.51 -12.57
CA ARG A 7 -21.94 2.64 -12.56
C ARG A 7 -21.58 1.16 -12.58
N LEU A 8 -20.52 0.79 -13.30
CA LEU A 8 -19.95 -0.57 -13.31
C LEU A 8 -19.33 -0.94 -11.96
N LEU A 9 -18.57 -0.03 -11.33
CA LEU A 9 -18.04 -0.24 -9.98
C LEU A 9 -19.17 -0.38 -8.95
N ARG A 10 -20.20 0.48 -8.99
CA ARG A 10 -21.35 0.39 -8.08
C ARG A 10 -22.14 -0.91 -8.25
N ASN A 11 -22.36 -1.36 -9.49
CA ASN A 11 -23.05 -2.62 -9.75
C ASN A 11 -22.20 -3.84 -9.41
N GLY A 12 -20.90 -3.80 -9.70
CA GLY A 12 -19.96 -4.86 -9.35
C GLY A 12 -19.80 -5.05 -7.84
N PHE A 13 -19.78 -3.94 -7.09
CA PHE A 13 -19.71 -3.97 -5.63
C PHE A 13 -21.02 -4.49 -5.01
N LYS A 14 -22.19 -4.05 -5.53
CA LYS A 14 -23.48 -4.58 -5.09
C LYS A 14 -23.65 -6.06 -5.41
N ARG A 15 -23.29 -6.52 -6.61
CA ARG A 15 -23.44 -7.93 -7.02
C ARG A 15 -22.38 -8.86 -6.42
N GLY A 16 -21.15 -8.38 -6.24
CA GLY A 16 -20.06 -9.14 -5.64
C GLY A 16 -20.22 -9.37 -4.14
N LEU A 17 -20.76 -8.38 -3.41
CA LEU A 17 -20.93 -8.46 -1.96
C LEU A 17 -22.30 -9.02 -1.53
N LEU A 18 -23.38 -8.73 -2.26
CA LEU A 18 -24.75 -9.15 -1.87
C LEU A 18 -25.24 -10.43 -2.56
N GLU A 19 -24.69 -10.81 -3.72
CA GLU A 19 -25.29 -11.86 -4.57
C GLU A 19 -24.45 -13.15 -4.63
N GLY A 20 -23.30 -13.22 -3.94
CA GLY A 20 -22.49 -14.44 -3.84
C GLY A 20 -21.88 -14.93 -5.16
N SER A 21 -21.78 -14.06 -6.17
CA SER A 21 -21.30 -14.43 -7.51
C SER A 21 -19.79 -14.64 -7.54
N ARG A 22 -19.34 -15.89 -7.75
CA ARG A 22 -17.92 -16.29 -7.86
C ARG A 22 -17.15 -15.47 -8.90
N GLY A 23 -17.80 -15.06 -9.99
CA GLY A 23 -17.17 -14.27 -11.05
C GLY A 23 -16.66 -12.91 -10.57
N TRP A 24 -17.47 -12.18 -9.80
CA TRP A 24 -17.07 -10.89 -9.23
C TRP A 24 -15.98 -11.02 -8.17
N LEU A 25 -15.96 -12.14 -7.44
CA LEU A 25 -14.90 -12.44 -6.49
C LEU A 25 -13.56 -12.62 -7.21
N TYR A 26 -13.51 -13.38 -8.30
CA TYR A 26 -12.29 -13.51 -9.11
C TYR A 26 -11.80 -12.17 -9.65
N VAL A 27 -12.71 -11.31 -10.14
CA VAL A 27 -12.35 -9.96 -10.59
C VAL A 27 -11.78 -9.12 -9.45
N GLY A 28 -12.39 -9.17 -8.26
CA GLY A 28 -11.90 -8.47 -7.08
C GLY A 28 -10.52 -8.95 -6.64
N VAL A 29 -10.31 -10.26 -6.58
CA VAL A 29 -9.01 -10.87 -6.23
C VAL A 29 -7.95 -10.52 -7.25
N ALA A 30 -8.25 -10.61 -8.55
CA ALA A 30 -7.30 -10.25 -9.61
C ALA A 30 -6.93 -8.76 -9.54
N ALA A 31 -7.91 -7.87 -9.33
CA ALA A 31 -7.66 -6.44 -9.18
C ALA A 31 -6.81 -6.14 -7.93
N ALA A 32 -7.07 -6.81 -6.81
CA ALA A 32 -6.29 -6.69 -5.59
C ALA A 32 -4.84 -7.16 -5.80
N ALA A 33 -4.65 -8.32 -6.42
CA ALA A 33 -3.32 -8.86 -6.72
C ALA A 33 -2.50 -7.91 -7.60
N VAL A 34 -3.10 -7.36 -8.66
CA VAL A 34 -2.43 -6.37 -9.53
C VAL A 34 -2.06 -5.10 -8.75
N ASN A 35 -2.93 -4.63 -7.87
CA ASN A 35 -2.65 -3.43 -7.08
C ASN A 35 -1.49 -3.65 -6.09
N VAL A 36 -1.45 -4.82 -5.43
CA VAL A 36 -0.33 -5.21 -4.56
C VAL A 36 0.96 -5.35 -5.36
N ALA A 37 0.93 -6.04 -6.49
CA ALA A 37 2.10 -6.20 -7.36
C ALA A 37 2.63 -4.84 -7.83
N LYS A 38 1.74 -3.94 -8.26
CA LYS A 38 2.12 -2.55 -8.59
C LYS A 38 2.78 -1.86 -7.42
N ARG A 39 2.22 -1.96 -6.22
CA ARG A 39 2.80 -1.32 -5.04
C ARG A 39 4.22 -1.80 -4.78
N ILE A 40 4.46 -3.11 -4.79
CA ILE A 40 5.79 -3.70 -4.61
C ILE A 40 6.76 -3.26 -5.70
N LEU A 41 6.33 -3.29 -6.97
CA LEU A 41 7.17 -2.91 -8.11
C LEU A 41 7.45 -1.40 -8.19
N THR A 42 6.57 -0.58 -7.63
CA THR A 42 6.67 0.89 -7.68
C THR A 42 7.24 1.45 -6.39
N GLU A 43 7.42 0.65 -5.34
CA GLU A 43 8.09 1.09 -4.11
C GLU A 43 9.55 1.34 -4.49
N PRO A 44 9.98 2.61 -4.63
CA PRO A 44 11.35 2.88 -4.99
C PRO A 44 12.20 2.38 -3.83
N GLU A 45 13.20 1.57 -4.12
CA GLU A 45 14.16 1.11 -3.13
C GLU A 45 14.95 2.34 -2.66
N GLU A 46 14.44 3.00 -1.62
CA GLU A 46 15.07 4.18 -1.04
C GLU A 46 16.36 3.72 -0.38
N THR A 47 17.48 3.94 -1.05
CA THR A 47 18.80 3.64 -0.51
C THR A 47 19.07 4.63 0.63
N VAL A 48 18.70 4.24 1.85
CA VAL A 48 18.81 5.10 3.05
C VAL A 48 20.26 5.21 3.54
N TYR A 49 21.09 4.20 3.24
CA TYR A 49 22.50 4.18 3.63
C TYR A 49 23.33 3.37 2.63
N SER A 50 24.43 3.95 2.15
CA SER A 50 25.42 3.30 1.29
C SER A 50 26.82 3.65 1.78
N ALA A 51 27.68 2.66 1.93
CA ALA A 51 29.06 2.83 2.36
C ALA A 51 29.95 1.73 1.77
N GLU A 52 31.14 2.09 1.30
CA GLU A 52 32.17 1.12 0.93
C GLU A 52 32.91 0.62 2.17
N LEU A 53 32.90 -0.70 2.38
CA LEU A 53 33.59 -1.34 3.50
C LEU A 53 34.97 -1.81 3.09
N LYS A 54 35.97 -1.50 3.92
CA LYS A 54 37.31 -2.08 3.81
C LYS A 54 37.38 -3.44 4.51
N PRO A 55 38.30 -4.34 4.12
CA PRO A 55 38.49 -5.61 4.80
C PRO A 55 38.69 -5.40 6.31
N GLY A 56 37.88 -6.06 7.12
CA GLY A 56 37.90 -5.93 8.60
C GLY A 56 36.91 -4.91 9.18
N GLN A 57 36.18 -4.15 8.36
CA GLN A 57 35.03 -3.36 8.84
C GLN A 57 33.74 -4.17 8.79
N GLY A 58 32.87 -3.94 9.78
CA GLY A 58 31.53 -4.52 9.85
C GLY A 58 30.49 -3.43 10.07
N ILE A 59 29.30 -3.62 9.49
CA ILE A 59 28.12 -2.80 9.76
C ILE A 59 27.22 -3.58 10.70
N GLU A 60 26.79 -2.94 11.79
CA GLU A 60 25.80 -3.50 12.70
C GLU A 60 24.46 -2.82 12.46
N VAL A 61 23.49 -3.57 11.94
CA VAL A 61 22.12 -3.07 11.75
C VAL A 61 21.32 -3.34 13.03
N ARG A 62 20.99 -2.28 13.77
CA ARG A 62 20.14 -2.38 14.97
C ARG A 62 18.73 -1.90 14.66
N THR A 63 17.74 -2.76 14.90
CA THR A 63 16.33 -2.37 14.78
C THR A 63 15.90 -1.62 16.04
N VAL A 64 15.88 -0.29 15.97
CA VAL A 64 15.25 0.53 17.02
C VAL A 64 13.74 0.56 16.77
N ARG A 65 12.96 0.13 17.76
CA ARG A 65 11.49 0.24 17.69
C ARG A 65 11.15 1.72 17.70
N ARG A 66 10.69 2.25 16.57
CA ARG A 66 10.23 3.63 16.44
C ARG A 66 8.98 3.78 17.30
N GLU A 67 9.12 4.35 18.49
CA GLU A 67 7.98 4.87 19.24
C GLU A 67 7.34 5.94 18.36
N LYS A 68 6.07 5.74 17.98
CA LYS A 68 5.38 6.63 17.06
C LYS A 68 5.41 8.03 17.64
N ASP A 69 6.11 8.94 16.97
CA ASP A 69 5.97 10.37 17.20
C ASP A 69 4.49 10.73 17.01
N GLU A 70 3.79 10.86 18.13
CA GLU A 70 2.41 11.29 18.20
C GLU A 70 2.33 12.69 17.57
N PRO A 71 1.54 12.90 16.51
CA PRO A 71 1.49 14.19 15.84
C PRO A 71 0.92 15.22 16.82
N LYS A 72 1.80 16.10 17.31
CA LYS A 72 1.47 17.18 18.25
C LYS A 72 0.33 18.02 17.66
N GLY A 73 -0.85 17.83 18.23
CA GLY A 73 -2.11 18.40 17.78
C GLY A 73 -2.00 19.90 17.50
N ARG A 74 -2.44 20.26 16.30
CA ARG A 74 -2.70 21.61 15.82
C ARG A 74 -3.63 22.31 16.82
N LYS A 75 -3.09 23.20 17.66
CA LYS A 75 -3.90 24.08 18.52
C LYS A 75 -4.82 24.92 17.63
N LYS A 76 -6.13 24.66 17.71
CA LYS A 76 -7.18 25.56 17.20
C LYS A 76 -6.98 26.93 17.87
N ARG A 77 -6.66 27.96 17.08
CA ARG A 77 -6.86 29.35 17.48
C ARG A 77 -8.38 29.58 17.55
N ARG A 78 -8.84 30.03 18.73
CA ARG A 78 -10.11 30.73 18.89
C ARG A 78 -10.01 32.10 18.23
#